data_AF-A0A9D6NCH6-F1
#
_entry.id   AF-A0A9D6NCH6-F1
#
_cell.length_a   1.000
_cell.length_b   1.000
_cell.length_c   1.000
_cell.angle_alpha   90.00
_cell.angle_beta   90.00
_cell.angle_gamma   90.00
#
_symmetry.space_group_name_H-M   'P 1'
#
loop_
_entity.id
_entity.type
_entity.pdbx_description
1 polymer ?
#
loop_
_entity_poly.entity_id
_entity_poly.type
_entity_poly.pdbx_seq_one_letter_code
_entity_poly.pdbx_strand_id
1 'polypeptide(L)'
;MSRQRILPLLRAVLIAVLLVLSVPVHGQESEIRKTERSIKNVRGKLQASRAELSQANQKEAELARQLARTQRELEDVQETLRQVKLRLARAETRLDLLKQSIRVAEAKLLEAQRVLERRLRDIHMEGEVSYLAVLLQSSNFTDFINQTEYLQRILDTDRQLIEEVRRRKAELERQKEAAHRTVLEIQAQRKVFEQKVADLNDLRATQADLVAQVQAHRRKLSAYVTELEHISADMEARLQRLIRDSQDLPGSVPPSAGRYIYPVQGPITSVFGYRIHPITGTTRFHSGLDFGVGYGTPIRAADHGVVIFAGWYGGYGNAVIVNHGGGYSTLYAHASQLYVT
;
A
#
# COMPACT_ATOMS: atom_id res chain seq x y z
N MET A 1 -29.66 -29.92 -18.41
CA MET A 1 -30.78 -30.26 -17.51
C MET A 1 -31.56 -28.99 -17.21
N SER A 2 -32.62 -28.77 -17.99
CA SER A 2 -34.01 -28.49 -17.57
C SER A 2 -34.21 -27.13 -16.90
N ARG A 3 -34.63 -26.10 -17.66
CA ARG A 3 -36.04 -25.76 -17.96
C ARG A 3 -36.85 -25.39 -16.70
N GLN A 4 -37.19 -24.09 -16.60
CA GLN A 4 -38.57 -23.55 -16.57
C GLN A 4 -38.93 -22.56 -15.44
N ARG A 5 -39.36 -21.38 -15.91
CA ARG A 5 -40.51 -20.57 -15.45
C ARG A 5 -40.37 -19.81 -14.13
N ILE A 6 -40.02 -18.51 -14.23
CA ILE A 6 -40.30 -17.50 -13.20
C ILE A 6 -41.17 -16.40 -13.83
N LEU A 7 -42.47 -16.69 -13.90
CA LEU A 7 -43.60 -15.75 -13.93
C LEU A 7 -44.77 -16.64 -13.49
N PRO A 8 -45.41 -16.44 -12.31
CA PRO A 8 -46.05 -15.18 -11.93
C PRO A 8 -46.04 -14.92 -10.39
N LEU A 9 -45.20 -14.01 -9.89
CA LEU A 9 -45.34 -13.49 -8.50
C LEU A 9 -45.56 -11.97 -8.44
N LEU A 10 -45.54 -11.31 -9.60
CA LEU A 10 -45.81 -9.87 -9.76
C LEU A 10 -47.31 -9.50 -9.79
N ARG A 11 -48.23 -10.48 -9.67
CA ARG A 11 -49.68 -10.22 -9.69
C ARG A 11 -50.41 -10.43 -8.36
N ALA A 12 -49.77 -11.01 -7.35
CA ALA A 12 -50.44 -11.32 -6.08
C ALA A 12 -50.32 -10.23 -5.01
N VAL A 13 -49.43 -9.24 -5.16
CA VAL A 13 -49.27 -8.12 -4.21
C VAL A 13 -50.12 -6.90 -4.58
N LEU A 14 -50.68 -6.86 -5.80
CA LEU A 14 -51.50 -5.72 -6.27
C LEU A 14 -52.98 -5.80 -5.84
N ILE A 15 -53.45 -6.94 -5.33
CA ILE A 15 -54.88 -7.17 -5.04
C ILE A 15 -55.20 -7.11 -3.53
N ALA A 16 -54.19 -7.17 -2.65
CA ALA A 16 -54.42 -7.08 -1.20
C ALA A 16 -54.60 -5.62 -0.68
N VAL A 17 -54.40 -4.61 -1.53
CA VAL A 17 -54.59 -3.19 -1.16
C VAL A 17 -56.03 -2.69 -1.43
N LEU A 18 -56.91 -3.51 -2.01
CA LEU A 18 -58.20 -3.03 -2.53
C LEU A 18 -59.45 -3.37 -1.70
N LEU A 19 -59.32 -3.88 -0.48
CA LEU A 19 -60.48 -4.13 0.38
C LEU A 19 -60.13 -3.85 1.84
N VAL A 20 -60.40 -2.61 2.26
CA VAL A 20 -61.12 -2.23 3.51
C VAL A 20 -61.20 -0.69 3.56
N LEU A 21 -62.45 -0.20 3.56
CA LEU A 21 -62.97 1.14 3.96
C LEU A 21 -63.63 1.95 2.85
N SER A 22 -64.90 1.60 2.59
CA SER A 22 -65.91 2.54 2.07
C SER A 22 -66.36 3.48 3.20
N VAL A 23 -65.63 4.58 3.39
CA VAL A 23 -66.14 5.79 4.06
C VAL A 23 -65.76 6.98 3.17
N PRO A 24 -66.70 7.84 2.74
CA PRO A 24 -66.35 8.93 1.85
C PRO A 24 -65.65 10.03 2.65
N VAL A 25 -64.32 10.14 2.54
CA VAL A 25 -63.53 11.26 3.07
C VAL A 25 -62.87 12.00 1.90
N HIS A 26 -63.53 13.04 1.41
CA HIS A 26 -63.15 13.86 0.25
C HIS A 26 -61.92 14.79 0.50
N GLY A 27 -60.93 14.36 1.27
CA GLY A 27 -59.71 15.14 1.56
C GLY A 27 -58.40 14.35 1.68
N GLN A 28 -58.47 13.01 1.77
CA GLN A 28 -57.34 12.14 2.15
C GLN A 28 -56.57 11.56 0.94
N GLU A 29 -57.18 11.60 -0.24
CA GLU A 29 -56.63 11.07 -1.50
C GLU A 29 -55.44 11.91 -2.04
N SER A 30 -55.32 13.16 -1.60
CA SER A 30 -54.22 14.09 -1.92
C SER A 30 -52.93 13.73 -1.19
N GLU A 31 -53.01 13.44 0.11
CA GLU A 31 -51.84 13.17 0.96
C GLU A 31 -51.27 11.76 0.74
N ILE A 32 -52.13 10.76 0.46
CA ILE A 32 -51.67 9.40 0.11
C ILE A 32 -50.86 9.43 -1.19
N ARG A 33 -51.36 10.11 -2.25
CA ARG A 33 -50.64 10.26 -3.52
C ARG A 33 -49.33 11.06 -3.38
N LYS A 34 -49.27 12.07 -2.50
CA LYS A 34 -48.03 12.78 -2.17
C LYS A 34 -47.03 11.88 -1.43
N THR A 35 -47.53 11.01 -0.56
CA THR A 35 -46.71 10.06 0.21
C THR A 35 -46.15 8.96 -0.70
N GLU A 36 -46.95 8.39 -1.59
CA GLU A 36 -46.49 7.40 -2.58
C GLU A 36 -45.42 7.95 -3.53
N ARG A 37 -45.59 9.18 -4.03
CA ARG A 37 -44.57 9.85 -4.84
C ARG A 37 -43.27 10.09 -4.06
N SER A 38 -43.39 10.46 -2.79
CA SER A 38 -42.23 10.64 -1.90
C SER A 38 -41.48 9.32 -1.66
N ILE A 39 -42.20 8.23 -1.39
CA ILE A 39 -41.63 6.89 -1.22
C ILE A 39 -40.93 6.42 -2.51
N LYS A 40 -41.54 6.65 -3.68
CA LYS A 40 -40.94 6.29 -4.98
C LYS A 40 -39.66 7.07 -5.25
N ASN A 41 -39.66 8.38 -5.02
CA ASN A 41 -38.48 9.23 -5.22
C ASN A 41 -37.33 8.85 -4.28
N VAL A 42 -37.64 8.55 -3.01
CA VAL A 42 -36.64 8.13 -2.04
C VAL A 42 -36.07 6.75 -2.39
N ARG A 43 -36.90 5.79 -2.81
CA ARG A 43 -36.41 4.48 -3.29
C ARG A 43 -35.44 4.64 -4.47
N GLY A 44 -35.75 5.51 -5.43
CA GLY A 44 -34.87 5.81 -6.56
C GLY A 44 -33.54 6.43 -6.11
N LYS A 45 -33.59 7.47 -5.27
CA LYS A 45 -32.40 8.12 -4.72
C LYS A 45 -31.50 7.13 -3.98
N LEU A 46 -32.09 6.26 -3.17
CA LEU A 46 -31.31 5.34 -2.37
C LEU A 46 -30.76 4.14 -3.16
N GLN A 47 -31.46 3.64 -4.19
CA GLN A 47 -30.88 2.64 -5.08
C GLN A 47 -29.66 3.20 -5.80
N ALA A 48 -29.76 4.43 -6.32
CA ALA A 48 -28.60 5.14 -6.87
C ALA A 48 -27.51 5.26 -5.80
N SER A 49 -27.91 5.51 -4.54
CA SER A 49 -26.94 5.73 -3.49
C SER A 49 -26.14 4.52 -3.04
N ARG A 50 -26.77 3.35 -3.07
CA ARG A 50 -26.07 2.09 -2.80
C ARG A 50 -25.10 1.74 -3.92
N ALA A 51 -25.46 2.03 -5.16
CA ALA A 51 -24.57 1.82 -6.30
C ALA A 51 -23.33 2.73 -6.19
N GLU A 52 -23.54 4.01 -5.87
CA GLU A 52 -22.45 4.97 -5.64
C GLU A 52 -21.57 4.57 -4.45
N LEU A 53 -22.15 4.17 -3.32
CA LEU A 53 -21.41 3.69 -2.15
C LEU A 53 -20.57 2.44 -2.47
N SER A 54 -21.13 1.50 -3.23
CA SER A 54 -20.40 0.30 -3.66
C SER A 54 -19.23 0.65 -4.59
N GLN A 55 -19.45 1.53 -5.56
CA GLN A 55 -18.38 2.00 -6.46
C GLN A 55 -17.29 2.74 -5.68
N ALA A 56 -17.68 3.60 -4.73
CA ALA A 56 -16.75 4.31 -3.87
C ALA A 56 -15.90 3.34 -3.03
N ASN A 57 -16.50 2.32 -2.41
CA ASN A 57 -15.77 1.31 -1.64
C ASN A 57 -14.80 0.50 -2.52
N GLN A 58 -15.19 0.15 -3.75
CA GLN A 58 -14.30 -0.51 -4.70
C GLN A 58 -13.11 0.37 -5.07
N LYS A 59 -13.33 1.67 -5.26
CA LYS A 59 -12.27 2.63 -5.54
C LYS A 59 -11.31 2.80 -4.36
N GLU A 60 -11.82 2.84 -3.13
CA GLU A 60 -10.97 2.89 -1.94
C GLU A 60 -10.08 1.63 -1.83
N ALA A 61 -10.65 0.44 -2.07
CA ALA A 61 -9.89 -0.81 -2.08
C ALA A 61 -8.85 -0.88 -3.22
N GLU A 62 -9.11 -0.25 -4.36
CA GLU A 62 -8.12 -0.09 -5.43
C GLU A 62 -6.96 0.82 -4.98
N LEU A 63 -7.26 2.01 -4.46
CA LEU A 63 -6.26 2.97 -3.99
C LEU A 63 -5.40 2.38 -2.85
N ALA A 64 -6.01 1.66 -1.91
CA ALA A 64 -5.29 0.96 -0.85
C ALA A 64 -4.31 -0.09 -1.39
N ARG A 65 -4.70 -0.85 -2.43
CA ARG A 65 -3.82 -1.81 -3.10
C ARG A 65 -2.69 -1.15 -3.89
N GLN A 66 -2.92 0.04 -4.45
CA GLN A 66 -1.85 0.79 -5.10
C GLN A 66 -0.87 1.34 -4.06
N LEU A 67 -1.37 1.91 -2.95
CA LEU A 67 -0.54 2.44 -1.86
C LEU A 67 0.35 1.35 -1.25
N ALA A 68 -0.20 0.16 -1.01
CA ALA A 68 0.56 -0.99 -0.50
C ALA A 68 1.60 -1.54 -1.50
N ARG A 69 1.43 -1.30 -2.81
CA ARG A 69 2.44 -1.62 -3.82
C ARG A 69 3.56 -0.58 -3.81
N THR A 70 3.22 0.70 -3.88
CA THR A 70 4.19 1.81 -3.80
C THR A 70 5.01 1.77 -2.51
N GLN A 71 4.40 1.41 -1.37
CA GLN A 71 5.12 1.26 -0.10
C GLN A 71 6.21 0.16 -0.17
N ARG A 72 5.91 -0.98 -0.79
CA ARG A 72 6.89 -2.07 -0.98
C ARG A 72 8.00 -1.67 -1.94
N GLU A 73 7.66 -0.96 -3.01
CA GLU A 73 8.65 -0.43 -3.96
C GLU A 73 9.58 0.60 -3.30
N LEU A 74 9.05 1.47 -2.42
CA LEU A 74 9.86 2.39 -1.63
C LEU A 74 10.86 1.66 -0.73
N GLU A 75 10.41 0.62 -0.01
CA GLU A 75 11.26 -0.18 0.86
C GLU A 75 12.39 -0.87 0.07
N ASP A 76 12.08 -1.44 -1.10
CA ASP A 76 13.07 -2.07 -1.98
C ASP A 76 14.10 -1.08 -2.54
N VAL A 77 13.66 0.10 -2.99
CA VAL A 77 14.56 1.16 -3.49
C VAL A 77 15.44 1.70 -2.36
N GLN A 78 14.91 1.86 -1.15
CA GLN A 78 15.69 2.28 0.01
C GLN A 78 16.76 1.27 0.40
N GLU A 79 16.44 -0.02 0.39
CA GLU A 79 17.41 -1.07 0.65
C GLU A 79 18.48 -1.13 -0.45
N THR A 80 18.08 -1.01 -1.71
CA THR A 80 19.01 -0.93 -2.84
C THR A 80 19.97 0.27 -2.70
N LEU A 81 19.45 1.45 -2.34
CA LEU A 81 20.27 2.65 -2.08
C LEU A 81 21.28 2.42 -0.95
N ARG A 82 20.87 1.75 0.12
CA ARG A 82 21.76 1.38 1.23
C ARG A 82 22.90 0.49 0.75
N GLN A 83 22.59 -0.52 -0.06
CA GLN A 83 23.60 -1.42 -0.62
C GLN A 83 24.55 -0.72 -1.60
N VAL A 84 24.04 0.12 -2.49
CA VAL A 84 24.87 0.91 -3.43
C VAL A 84 25.80 1.85 -2.66
N LYS A 85 25.30 2.52 -1.62
CA LYS A 85 26.12 3.40 -0.76
C LYS A 85 27.27 2.64 -0.08
N LEU A 86 27.00 1.41 0.40
CA LEU A 86 28.04 0.57 1.00
C LEU A 86 29.07 0.11 -0.04
N ARG A 87 28.65 -0.24 -1.25
CA ARG A 87 29.57 -0.60 -2.35
C ARG A 87 30.46 0.58 -2.74
N LEU A 88 29.87 1.77 -2.85
CA LEU A 88 30.59 3.01 -3.18
C LEU A 88 31.68 3.30 -2.14
N ALA A 89 31.33 3.27 -0.84
CA ALA A 89 32.29 3.50 0.24
C ALA A 89 33.46 2.49 0.23
N ARG A 90 33.17 1.21 -0.07
CA ARG A 90 34.20 0.17 -0.21
C ARG A 90 35.11 0.42 -1.42
N ALA A 91 34.53 0.80 -2.57
CA ALA A 91 35.29 1.10 -3.77
C ALA A 91 36.17 2.33 -3.60
N GLU A 92 35.68 3.38 -2.93
CA GLU A 92 36.44 4.59 -2.58
C GLU A 92 37.60 4.25 -1.65
N THR A 93 37.36 3.47 -0.59
CA THR A 93 38.43 3.00 0.31
C THR A 93 39.49 2.20 -0.46
N ARG A 94 39.08 1.30 -1.36
CA ARG A 94 39.99 0.52 -2.20
C ARG A 94 40.83 1.43 -3.11
N LEU A 95 40.22 2.45 -3.70
CA LEU A 95 40.92 3.42 -4.55
C LEU A 95 41.99 4.18 -3.76
N ASP A 96 41.68 4.59 -2.53
CA ASP A 96 42.63 5.31 -1.68
C ASP A 96 43.82 4.43 -1.28
N LEU A 97 43.57 3.17 -0.93
CA LEU A 97 44.63 2.18 -0.67
C LEU A 97 45.49 1.94 -1.92
N LEU A 98 44.87 1.81 -3.10
CA LEU A 98 45.60 1.66 -4.35
C LEU A 98 46.47 2.89 -4.63
N LYS A 99 45.95 4.11 -4.47
CA LYS A 99 46.72 5.36 -4.63
C LYS A 99 47.91 5.44 -3.67
N GLN A 100 47.76 4.97 -2.44
CA GLN A 100 48.89 4.89 -1.49
C GLN A 100 49.92 3.86 -1.96
N SER A 101 49.49 2.67 -2.38
CA SER A 101 50.38 1.62 -2.87
C SER A 101 51.16 2.04 -4.12
N ILE A 102 50.50 2.72 -5.06
CA ILE A 102 51.11 3.28 -6.28
C ILE A 102 52.21 4.27 -5.92
N ARG A 103 51.96 5.21 -4.99
CA ARG A 103 52.98 6.18 -4.54
C ARG A 103 54.22 5.48 -3.97
N VAL A 104 54.03 4.44 -3.17
CA VAL A 104 55.14 3.65 -2.63
C VAL A 104 55.87 2.87 -3.73
N ALA A 105 55.13 2.28 -4.67
CA ALA A 105 55.70 1.55 -5.79
C ALA A 105 56.51 2.46 -6.74
N GLU A 106 56.02 3.68 -7.01
CA GLU A 106 56.73 4.70 -7.80
C GLU A 106 58.05 5.09 -7.14
N ALA A 107 58.05 5.36 -5.83
CA ALA A 107 59.28 5.70 -5.11
C ALA A 107 60.32 4.56 -5.15
N LYS A 108 59.88 3.32 -4.93
CA LYS A 108 60.76 2.15 -4.98
C LYS A 108 61.27 1.84 -6.39
N LEU A 109 60.45 2.06 -7.42
CA LEU A 109 60.88 1.92 -8.81
C LEU A 109 61.96 2.94 -9.14
N LEU A 110 61.78 4.20 -8.74
CA LEU A 110 62.76 5.27 -8.94
C LEU A 110 64.09 4.95 -8.24
N GLU A 111 64.05 4.42 -7.02
CA GLU A 111 65.24 3.97 -6.29
C GLU A 111 65.99 2.86 -7.05
N ALA A 112 65.28 1.82 -7.48
CA ALA A 112 65.86 0.72 -8.25
C ALA A 112 66.43 1.19 -9.60
N GLN A 113 65.76 2.12 -10.27
CA GLN A 113 66.25 2.74 -11.51
C GLN A 113 67.55 3.51 -11.28
N ARG A 114 67.67 4.31 -10.20
CA ARG A 114 68.91 5.02 -9.88
C ARG A 114 70.09 4.09 -9.58
N VAL A 115 69.83 2.95 -8.94
CA VAL A 115 70.87 1.93 -8.71
C VAL A 115 71.32 1.35 -10.06
N LEU A 116 70.37 0.99 -10.93
CA LEU A 116 70.67 0.47 -12.28
C LEU A 116 71.40 1.49 -13.15
N GLU A 117 70.99 2.76 -13.14
CA GLU A 117 71.64 3.84 -13.89
C GLU A 117 73.09 4.06 -13.47
N ARG A 118 73.39 4.00 -12.16
CA ARG A 118 74.77 4.05 -11.65
C ARG A 118 75.58 2.86 -12.16
N ARG A 119 75.03 1.65 -12.02
CA ARG A 119 75.71 0.43 -12.46
C ARG A 119 75.99 0.41 -13.97
N LEU A 120 75.04 0.84 -14.79
CA LEU A 120 75.22 0.96 -16.25
C LEU A 120 76.28 2.00 -16.62
N ARG A 121 76.36 3.10 -15.86
CA ARG A 121 77.41 4.11 -16.05
C ARG A 121 78.79 3.55 -15.71
N ASP A 122 78.91 2.81 -14.61
CA ASP A 122 80.18 2.18 -14.21
C ASP A 122 80.66 1.21 -15.30
N ILE A 123 79.76 0.34 -15.81
CA ILE A 123 80.04 -0.56 -16.93
C ILE A 123 80.49 0.20 -18.19
N HIS A 124 79.84 1.33 -18.51
CA HIS A 124 80.20 2.14 -19.68
C HIS A 124 81.55 2.83 -19.53
N MET A 125 81.85 3.38 -18.35
CA MET A 125 83.10 4.11 -18.07
C MET A 125 84.32 3.18 -17.97
N GLU A 126 84.14 1.93 -17.51
CA GLU A 126 85.21 0.93 -17.44
C GLU A 126 85.46 0.20 -18.77
N GLY A 127 84.57 0.35 -19.76
CA GLY A 127 84.77 -0.04 -21.16
C GLY A 127 84.48 -1.52 -21.50
N GLU A 128 84.17 -1.80 -22.79
CA GLU A 128 83.78 -3.13 -23.31
C GLU A 128 84.86 -4.23 -23.18
N VAL A 129 86.10 -3.89 -22.81
CA VAL A 129 87.26 -4.80 -22.85
C VAL A 129 87.60 -5.43 -21.48
N SER A 130 86.97 -4.99 -20.38
CA SER A 130 87.48 -5.27 -19.03
C SER A 130 87.30 -6.71 -18.54
N TYR A 131 86.17 -7.38 -18.76
CA TYR A 131 85.93 -8.69 -18.14
C TYR A 131 86.81 -9.82 -18.71
N LEU A 132 87.01 -9.86 -20.03
CA LEU A 132 87.95 -10.78 -20.67
C LEU A 132 89.39 -10.43 -20.34
N ALA A 133 89.73 -9.15 -20.27
CA ALA A 133 91.07 -8.70 -19.88
C ALA A 133 91.39 -9.06 -18.42
N VAL A 134 90.45 -8.86 -17.50
CA VAL A 134 90.58 -9.24 -16.07
C VAL A 134 90.84 -10.74 -15.96
N LEU A 135 90.02 -11.58 -16.60
CA LEU A 135 90.22 -13.03 -16.61
C LEU A 135 91.57 -13.44 -17.20
N LEU A 136 92.02 -12.79 -18.28
CA LEU A 136 93.31 -13.05 -18.94
C LEU A 136 94.52 -12.47 -18.18
N GLN A 137 94.32 -11.59 -17.21
CA GLN A 137 95.37 -10.99 -16.37
C GLN A 137 95.66 -11.83 -15.10
N SER A 138 94.94 -12.93 -14.91
CA SER A 138 95.13 -13.83 -13.77
C SER A 138 96.53 -14.48 -13.77
N SER A 139 97.14 -14.55 -12.58
CA SER A 139 98.56 -14.95 -12.44
C SER A 139 98.76 -16.47 -12.37
N ASN A 140 97.71 -17.22 -12.05
CA ASN A 140 97.71 -18.70 -11.97
C ASN A 140 96.27 -19.26 -12.07
N PHE A 141 96.17 -20.58 -12.18
CA PHE A 141 94.88 -21.27 -12.36
C PHE A 141 93.88 -21.06 -11.21
N THR A 142 94.35 -20.99 -9.97
CA THR A 142 93.49 -20.75 -8.80
C THR A 142 92.91 -19.33 -8.82
N ASP A 143 93.73 -18.33 -9.16
CA ASP A 143 93.31 -16.94 -9.33
C ASP A 143 92.29 -16.77 -10.47
N PHE A 144 92.51 -17.45 -11.60
CA PHE A 144 91.56 -17.50 -12.71
C PHE A 144 90.18 -18.03 -12.27
N ILE A 145 90.12 -19.12 -11.50
CA ILE A 145 88.86 -19.68 -11.00
C ILE A 145 88.14 -18.69 -10.07
N ASN A 146 88.88 -18.08 -9.13
CA ASN A 146 88.30 -17.11 -8.19
C ASN A 146 87.74 -15.88 -8.92
N GLN A 147 88.49 -15.35 -9.89
CA GLN A 147 88.02 -14.22 -10.71
C GLN A 147 86.82 -14.59 -11.58
N THR A 148 86.77 -15.81 -12.12
CA THR A 148 85.60 -16.33 -12.84
C THR A 148 84.37 -16.37 -11.93
N GLU A 149 84.51 -16.85 -10.69
CA GLU A 149 83.41 -16.90 -9.72
C GLU A 149 82.91 -15.50 -9.35
N TYR A 150 83.82 -14.55 -9.10
CA TYR A 150 83.44 -13.16 -8.82
C TYR A 150 82.70 -12.51 -9.98
N LEU A 151 83.17 -12.72 -11.20
CA LEU A 151 82.53 -12.20 -12.41
C LEU A 151 81.12 -12.76 -12.58
N GLN A 152 80.93 -14.07 -12.38
CA GLN A 152 79.60 -14.69 -12.41
C GLN A 152 78.65 -14.06 -11.39
N ARG A 153 79.09 -13.87 -10.14
CA ARG A 153 78.29 -13.22 -9.09
C ARG A 153 77.89 -11.79 -9.45
N ILE A 154 78.80 -11.03 -10.09
CA ILE A 154 78.53 -9.67 -10.55
C ILE A 154 77.47 -9.67 -11.66
N LEU A 155 77.64 -10.52 -12.68
CA LEU A 155 76.70 -10.64 -13.79
C LEU A 155 75.31 -11.09 -13.33
N ASP A 156 75.25 -12.02 -12.37
CA ASP A 156 74.00 -12.44 -11.77
C ASP A 156 73.32 -11.30 -11.00
N THR A 157 74.10 -10.50 -10.27
CA THR A 157 73.58 -9.31 -9.56
C THR A 157 73.02 -8.28 -10.54
N ASP A 158 73.74 -7.99 -11.63
CA ASP A 158 73.31 -7.05 -12.66
C ASP A 158 72.04 -7.52 -13.36
N ARG A 159 71.96 -8.81 -13.68
CA ARG A 159 70.75 -9.44 -14.23
C ARG A 159 69.58 -9.34 -13.25
N GLN A 160 69.80 -9.62 -11.97
CA GLN A 160 68.77 -9.51 -10.94
C GLN A 160 68.24 -8.08 -10.80
N LEU A 161 69.12 -7.07 -10.87
CA LEU A 161 68.74 -5.66 -10.79
C LEU A 161 67.86 -5.24 -11.97
N ILE A 162 68.20 -5.65 -13.19
CA ILE A 162 67.38 -5.39 -14.39
C ILE A 162 66.00 -6.05 -14.23
N GLU A 163 65.97 -7.30 -13.82
CA GLU A 163 64.71 -8.04 -13.60
C GLU A 163 63.89 -7.48 -12.44
N GLU A 164 64.53 -6.90 -11.42
CA GLU A 164 63.83 -6.17 -10.36
C GLU A 164 63.14 -4.91 -10.89
N VAL A 165 63.84 -4.07 -11.65
CA VAL A 165 63.26 -2.86 -12.26
C VAL A 165 62.10 -3.22 -13.19
N ARG A 166 62.27 -4.25 -14.04
CA ARG A 166 61.20 -4.75 -14.93
C ARG A 166 59.98 -5.21 -14.14
N ARG A 167 60.17 -6.03 -13.10
CA ARG A 167 59.07 -6.52 -12.25
C ARG A 167 58.35 -5.39 -11.51
N ARG A 168 59.09 -4.45 -10.93
CA ARG A 168 58.51 -3.27 -10.25
C ARG A 168 57.70 -2.40 -11.19
N LYS A 169 58.20 -2.16 -12.41
CA LYS A 169 57.47 -1.42 -13.44
C LYS A 169 56.18 -2.14 -13.84
N ALA A 170 56.24 -3.44 -14.11
CA ALA A 170 55.06 -4.23 -14.45
C ALA A 170 54.01 -4.22 -13.32
N GLU A 171 54.44 -4.34 -12.07
CA GLU A 171 53.54 -4.26 -10.91
C GLU A 171 52.88 -2.88 -10.78
N LEU A 172 53.65 -1.80 -10.96
CA LEU A 172 53.12 -0.45 -10.94
C LEU A 172 52.04 -0.23 -12.01
N GLU A 173 52.27 -0.69 -13.24
CA GLU A 173 51.27 -0.60 -14.31
C GLU A 173 50.00 -1.40 -13.97
N ARG A 174 50.12 -2.62 -13.42
CA ARG A 174 48.97 -3.40 -12.95
C ARG A 174 48.17 -2.67 -11.86
N GLN A 175 48.84 -2.02 -10.93
CA GLN A 175 48.18 -1.23 -9.87
C GLN A 175 47.47 0.01 -10.45
N LYS A 176 48.09 0.70 -11.41
CA LYS A 176 47.48 1.83 -12.13
C LYS A 176 46.24 1.41 -12.90
N GLU A 177 46.28 0.29 -13.61
CA GLU A 177 45.12 -0.28 -14.28
C GLU A 177 43.99 -0.64 -13.29
N ALA A 178 44.32 -1.27 -12.16
CA ALA A 178 43.35 -1.61 -11.13
C ALA A 178 42.70 -0.36 -10.50
N ALA A 179 43.48 0.71 -10.30
CA ALA A 179 42.97 2.00 -9.84
C ALA A 179 42.04 2.63 -10.87
N HIS A 180 42.41 2.63 -12.15
CA HIS A 180 41.58 3.14 -13.23
C HIS A 180 40.24 2.38 -13.34
N ARG A 181 40.26 1.04 -13.27
CA ARG A 181 39.04 0.21 -13.22
C ARG A 181 38.16 0.56 -12.02
N THR A 182 38.76 0.81 -10.86
CA THR A 182 38.01 1.21 -9.65
C THR A 182 37.36 2.58 -9.81
N VAL A 183 38.02 3.54 -10.49
CA VAL A 183 37.41 4.84 -10.81
C VAL A 183 36.17 4.67 -11.70
N LEU A 184 36.27 3.83 -12.75
CA LEU A 184 35.13 3.54 -13.63
C LEU A 184 33.98 2.86 -12.88
N GLU A 185 34.30 1.93 -11.96
CA GLU A 185 33.30 1.30 -11.08
C GLU A 185 32.58 2.34 -10.20
N ILE A 186 33.32 3.24 -9.56
CA ILE A 186 32.77 4.32 -8.73
C ILE A 186 31.85 5.22 -9.55
N GLN A 187 32.26 5.62 -10.76
CA GLN A 187 31.44 6.46 -11.65
C GLN A 187 30.14 5.75 -12.05
N ALA A 188 30.21 4.47 -12.40
CA ALA A 188 29.03 3.67 -12.73
C ALA A 188 28.08 3.55 -11.51
N GLN A 189 28.61 3.27 -10.33
CA GLN A 189 27.82 3.18 -9.09
C GLN A 189 27.20 4.52 -8.68
N ARG A 190 27.89 5.64 -8.88
CA ARG A 190 27.34 6.99 -8.65
C ARG A 190 26.16 7.28 -9.55
N LYS A 191 26.26 6.94 -10.84
CA LYS A 191 25.13 7.09 -11.77
C LYS A 191 23.92 6.25 -11.34
N VAL A 192 24.14 5.01 -10.91
CA VAL A 192 23.06 4.16 -10.36
C VAL A 192 22.46 4.76 -9.09
N PHE A 193 23.30 5.30 -8.20
CA PHE A 193 22.85 5.95 -6.98
C PHE A 193 21.97 7.17 -7.28
N GLU A 194 22.42 8.06 -8.17
CA GLU A 194 21.67 9.25 -8.60
C GLU A 194 20.31 8.86 -9.20
N GLN A 195 20.29 7.87 -10.09
CA GLN A 195 19.05 7.36 -10.65
C GLN A 195 18.11 6.83 -9.56
N LYS A 196 18.62 6.06 -8.60
CA LYS A 196 17.80 5.51 -7.51
C LYS A 196 17.28 6.58 -6.55
N VAL A 197 18.02 7.67 -6.34
CA VAL A 197 17.54 8.84 -5.59
C VAL A 197 16.40 9.53 -6.35
N ALA A 198 16.48 9.65 -7.68
CA ALA A 198 15.39 10.16 -8.50
C ALA A 198 14.15 9.25 -8.41
N ASP A 199 14.31 7.94 -8.63
CA ASP A 199 13.23 6.95 -8.51
C ASP A 199 12.53 7.04 -7.13
N LEU A 200 13.31 7.20 -6.05
CA LEU A 200 12.78 7.32 -4.69
C LEU A 200 11.92 8.58 -4.52
N ASN A 201 12.35 9.71 -5.07
CA ASN A 201 11.61 10.97 -4.98
C ASN A 201 10.30 10.90 -5.77
N ASP A 202 10.32 10.29 -6.95
CA ASP A 202 9.12 10.07 -7.78
C ASP A 202 8.11 9.14 -7.09
N LEU A 203 8.59 8.07 -6.46
CA LEU A 203 7.75 7.16 -5.68
C LEU A 203 7.15 7.87 -4.45
N ARG A 204 7.92 8.72 -3.76
CA ARG A 204 7.41 9.53 -2.62
C ARG A 204 6.34 10.53 -3.06
N ALA A 205 6.53 11.17 -4.22
CA ALA A 205 5.51 12.06 -4.79
C ALA A 205 4.23 11.28 -5.13
N THR A 206 4.37 10.11 -5.76
CA THR A 206 3.25 9.21 -6.08
C THR A 206 2.52 8.75 -4.81
N GLN A 207 3.26 8.38 -3.76
CA GLN A 207 2.68 7.99 -2.48
C GLN A 207 1.88 9.15 -1.85
N ALA A 208 2.44 10.36 -1.85
CA ALA A 208 1.78 11.54 -1.30
C ALA A 208 0.46 11.84 -2.04
N ASP A 209 0.48 11.75 -3.37
CA ASP A 209 -0.71 11.92 -4.20
C ASP A 209 -1.77 10.86 -3.91
N LEU A 210 -1.39 9.58 -3.84
CA LEU A 210 -2.32 8.50 -3.49
C LEU A 210 -2.94 8.68 -2.10
N VAL A 211 -2.15 9.09 -1.11
CA VAL A 211 -2.65 9.38 0.24
C VAL A 211 -3.66 10.53 0.18
N ALA A 212 -3.38 11.59 -0.59
CA ALA A 212 -4.31 12.70 -0.78
C ALA A 212 -5.61 12.23 -1.48
N GLN A 213 -5.51 11.38 -2.50
CA GLN A 213 -6.67 10.78 -3.17
C GLN A 213 -7.51 9.94 -2.22
N VAL A 214 -6.90 9.08 -1.40
CA VAL A 214 -7.60 8.27 -0.39
C VAL A 214 -8.32 9.16 0.62
N GLN A 215 -7.66 10.20 1.14
CA GLN A 215 -8.26 11.12 2.08
C GLN A 215 -9.43 11.91 1.46
N ALA A 216 -9.26 12.43 0.25
CA ALA A 216 -10.32 13.13 -0.48
C ALA A 216 -11.53 12.21 -0.73
N HIS A 217 -11.26 10.95 -1.10
CA HIS A 217 -12.31 9.96 -1.34
C HIS A 217 -13.07 9.60 -0.06
N ARG A 218 -12.37 9.40 1.06
CA ARG A 218 -12.99 9.18 2.38
C ARG A 218 -13.85 10.36 2.83
N ARG A 219 -13.42 11.60 2.57
CA ARG A 219 -14.23 12.79 2.86
C ARG A 219 -15.53 12.81 2.06
N LYS A 220 -15.46 12.50 0.76
CA LYS A 220 -16.65 12.37 -0.09
C LYS A 220 -17.58 11.28 0.43
N LEU A 221 -17.03 10.11 0.78
CA LEU A 221 -17.80 9.00 1.33
C LEU A 221 -18.50 9.36 2.65
N SER A 222 -17.78 10.05 3.56
CA SER A 222 -18.33 10.48 4.84
C SER A 222 -19.45 11.52 4.66
N ALA A 223 -19.28 12.49 3.76
CA ALA A 223 -20.32 13.46 3.44
C ALA A 223 -21.56 12.78 2.86
N TYR A 224 -21.34 11.79 2.00
CA TYR A 224 -22.40 11.00 1.39
C TYR A 224 -23.21 10.18 2.41
N VAL A 225 -22.52 9.48 3.31
CA VAL A 225 -23.17 8.74 4.40
C VAL A 225 -23.98 9.69 5.29
N THR A 226 -23.43 10.88 5.59
CA THR A 226 -24.12 11.88 6.40
C THR A 226 -25.41 12.38 5.73
N GLU A 227 -25.39 12.62 4.42
CA GLU A 227 -26.59 12.99 3.65
C GLU A 227 -27.66 11.90 3.70
N LEU A 228 -27.27 10.63 3.54
CA LEU A 228 -28.20 9.51 3.64
C LEU A 228 -28.85 9.39 5.02
N GLU A 229 -28.08 9.65 6.07
CA GLU A 229 -28.60 9.69 7.44
C GLU A 229 -29.60 10.83 7.64
N HIS A 230 -29.32 12.03 7.12
CA HIS A 230 -30.26 13.15 7.17
C HIS A 230 -31.59 12.82 6.47
N ILE A 231 -31.52 12.25 5.26
CA ILE A 231 -32.72 11.79 4.53
C ILE A 231 -33.49 10.75 5.35
N SER A 232 -32.77 9.87 6.07
CA SER A 232 -33.39 8.84 6.91
C SER A 232 -34.10 9.44 8.14
N ALA A 233 -33.48 10.41 8.80
CA ALA A 233 -34.03 11.08 9.98
C ALA A 233 -35.27 11.93 9.65
N ASP A 234 -35.25 12.63 8.52
CA ASP A 234 -36.43 13.38 8.03
C ASP A 234 -37.61 12.46 7.74
N MET A 235 -37.33 11.27 7.19
CA MET A 235 -38.34 10.24 6.98
C MET A 235 -38.92 9.74 8.30
N GLU A 236 -38.06 9.49 9.30
CA GLU A 236 -38.48 9.12 10.66
C GLU A 236 -39.42 10.14 11.28
N ALA A 237 -39.04 11.41 11.24
CA ALA A 237 -39.87 12.49 11.78
C ALA A 237 -41.22 12.61 11.06
N ARG A 238 -41.27 12.30 9.75
CA ARG A 238 -42.52 12.32 8.98
C ARG A 238 -43.41 11.11 9.29
N LEU A 239 -42.84 9.92 9.41
CA LEU A 239 -43.61 8.74 9.82
C LEU A 239 -44.14 8.90 11.24
N GLN A 240 -43.32 9.33 12.21
CA GLN A 240 -43.80 9.57 13.57
C GLN A 240 -44.95 10.59 13.64
N ARG A 241 -44.96 11.60 12.77
CA ARG A 241 -46.11 12.51 12.63
C ARG A 241 -47.35 11.77 12.12
N LEU A 242 -47.24 11.00 11.04
CA LEU A 242 -48.34 10.19 10.52
C LEU A 242 -48.88 9.17 11.55
N ILE A 243 -48.00 8.60 12.38
CA ILE A 243 -48.40 7.69 13.47
C ILE A 243 -49.22 8.45 14.51
N ARG A 244 -48.78 9.63 14.94
CA ARG A 244 -49.53 10.47 15.88
C ARG A 244 -50.87 10.90 15.29
N ASP A 245 -50.87 11.39 14.06
CA ASP A 245 -52.09 11.89 13.40
C ASP A 245 -53.10 10.76 13.13
N SER A 246 -52.66 9.50 13.04
CA SER A 246 -53.53 8.32 12.92
C SER A 246 -54.03 7.77 14.26
N GLN A 247 -53.53 8.26 15.42
CA GLN A 247 -54.05 7.87 16.74
C GLN A 247 -55.43 8.47 17.04
N ASP A 248 -55.83 9.54 16.35
CA ASP A 248 -57.11 10.25 16.56
C ASP A 248 -58.27 9.70 15.69
N LEU A 249 -58.06 8.59 14.96
CA LEU A 249 -59.11 7.94 14.16
C LEU A 249 -59.92 6.94 15.02
N PRO A 250 -61.28 6.97 14.96
CA PRO A 250 -62.12 6.01 15.68
C PRO A 250 -61.90 4.56 15.18
N GLY A 251 -61.46 3.66 16.08
CA GLY A 251 -61.14 2.25 15.77
C GLY A 251 -59.70 1.81 16.07
N SER A 252 -59.00 2.52 16.96
CA SER A 252 -57.57 2.37 17.23
C SER A 252 -57.14 0.99 17.77
N VAL A 253 -55.93 0.57 17.39
CA VAL A 253 -55.23 -0.62 17.91
C VAL A 253 -55.26 -0.59 19.45
N PRO A 254 -55.67 -1.67 20.13
CA PRO A 254 -55.63 -1.74 21.58
C PRO A 254 -54.23 -1.36 22.10
N PRO A 255 -54.12 -0.56 23.18
CA PRO A 255 -52.81 -0.16 23.70
C PRO A 255 -51.95 -1.38 24.07
N SER A 256 -50.70 -1.38 23.61
CA SER A 256 -49.71 -2.38 24.02
C SER A 256 -49.54 -2.40 25.54
N ALA A 257 -49.40 -3.61 26.09
CA ALA A 257 -49.00 -3.82 27.48
C ALA A 257 -47.50 -3.57 27.73
N GLY A 258 -46.73 -3.16 26.71
CA GLY A 258 -45.30 -2.87 26.81
C GLY A 258 -44.42 -4.11 26.98
N ARG A 259 -44.94 -5.30 26.67
CA ARG A 259 -44.22 -6.58 26.77
C ARG A 259 -43.87 -7.09 25.39
N TYR A 260 -42.61 -6.95 25.01
CA TYR A 260 -42.12 -7.30 23.68
C TYR A 260 -41.39 -8.64 23.68
N ILE A 261 -41.67 -9.48 22.68
CA ILE A 261 -40.84 -10.66 22.39
C ILE A 261 -39.61 -10.26 21.58
N TYR A 262 -38.57 -11.08 21.63
CA TYR A 262 -37.48 -10.95 20.67
C TYR A 262 -37.96 -11.28 19.25
N PRO A 263 -37.70 -10.43 18.26
CA PRO A 263 -38.20 -10.63 16.90
C PRO A 263 -37.47 -11.75 16.15
N VAL A 264 -36.24 -12.09 16.58
CA VAL A 264 -35.43 -13.20 16.07
C VAL A 264 -34.67 -13.86 17.22
N GLN A 265 -34.27 -15.12 17.05
CA GLN A 265 -33.36 -15.80 17.97
C GLN A 265 -31.93 -15.69 17.45
N GLY A 266 -31.06 -14.95 18.15
CA GLY A 266 -29.66 -14.77 17.80
C GLY A 266 -28.92 -13.85 18.78
N PRO A 267 -27.58 -13.83 18.75
CA PRO A 267 -26.79 -12.93 19.59
C PRO A 267 -27.01 -11.47 19.22
N ILE A 268 -27.00 -10.58 20.21
CA ILE A 268 -26.95 -9.13 19.99
C ILE A 268 -25.53 -8.80 19.52
N THR A 269 -25.40 -8.31 18.28
CA THR A 269 -24.12 -7.90 17.69
C THR A 269 -23.85 -6.41 17.86
N SER A 270 -24.88 -5.61 18.12
CA SER A 270 -24.78 -4.17 18.37
C SER A 270 -25.84 -3.73 19.37
N VAL A 271 -25.40 -3.04 20.42
CA VAL A 271 -26.27 -2.55 21.49
C VAL A 271 -26.83 -1.16 21.17
N PHE A 272 -27.88 -0.78 21.88
CA PHE A 272 -28.38 0.59 21.91
C PHE A 272 -27.37 1.50 22.61
N GLY A 273 -27.14 2.70 22.07
CA GLY A 273 -26.22 3.70 22.64
C GLY A 273 -25.08 4.14 21.71
N TYR A 274 -24.13 4.90 22.24
CA TYR A 274 -23.02 5.46 21.45
C TYR A 274 -22.01 4.39 21.04
N ARG A 275 -21.67 4.32 19.75
CA ARG A 275 -20.68 3.41 19.16
C ARG A 275 -19.89 4.09 18.03
N ILE A 276 -18.70 3.57 17.70
CA ILE A 276 -17.93 4.04 16.55
C ILE A 276 -18.63 3.57 15.27
N HIS A 277 -18.97 4.50 14.39
CA HIS A 277 -19.63 4.19 13.14
C HIS A 277 -18.62 3.59 12.15
N PRO A 278 -18.89 2.40 11.57
CA PRO A 278 -17.89 1.61 10.85
C PRO A 278 -17.37 2.24 9.55
N ILE A 279 -18.10 3.23 9.02
CA ILE A 279 -17.76 3.91 7.76
C ILE A 279 -17.15 5.29 8.00
N THR A 280 -17.62 6.02 9.01
CA THR A 280 -17.19 7.41 9.27
C THR A 280 -16.11 7.49 10.35
N GLY A 281 -15.90 6.43 11.15
CA GLY A 281 -14.92 6.40 12.23
C GLY A 281 -15.26 7.31 13.42
N THR A 282 -16.44 7.92 13.41
CA THR A 282 -16.91 8.86 14.45
C THR A 282 -17.87 8.17 15.42
N THR A 283 -17.89 8.62 16.67
CA THR A 283 -18.86 8.15 17.66
C THR A 283 -20.27 8.60 17.27
N ARG A 284 -21.20 7.65 17.14
CA ARG A 284 -22.61 7.88 16.80
C ARG A 284 -23.55 7.09 17.69
N PHE A 285 -24.73 7.64 17.93
CA PHE A 285 -25.76 7.00 18.73
C PHE A 285 -26.54 5.96 17.90
N HIS A 286 -26.69 4.75 18.42
CA HIS A 286 -27.46 3.67 17.84
C HIS A 286 -28.81 3.56 18.56
N SER A 287 -29.90 3.86 17.86
CA SER A 287 -31.27 3.90 18.38
C SER A 287 -31.98 2.52 18.41
N GLY A 288 -31.24 1.42 18.23
CA GLY A 288 -31.79 0.07 18.17
C GLY A 288 -30.85 -1.02 18.70
N LEU A 289 -31.28 -2.27 18.54
CA LEU A 289 -30.50 -3.47 18.81
C LEU A 289 -30.31 -4.26 17.51
N ASP A 290 -29.06 -4.60 17.16
CA ASP A 290 -28.79 -5.46 16.00
C ASP A 290 -28.63 -6.91 16.45
N PHE A 291 -29.32 -7.82 15.77
CA PHE A 291 -29.25 -9.26 16.00
C PHE A 291 -28.46 -9.93 14.87
N GLY A 292 -27.41 -10.66 15.23
CA GLY A 292 -26.58 -11.41 14.29
C GLY A 292 -27.23 -12.72 13.87
N VAL A 293 -28.04 -12.69 12.81
CA VAL A 293 -28.71 -13.87 12.25
C VAL A 293 -28.37 -14.07 10.78
N GLY A 294 -28.52 -15.31 10.29
CA GLY A 294 -28.27 -15.63 8.88
C GLY A 294 -29.25 -14.94 7.93
N TYR A 295 -28.81 -14.69 6.69
CA TYR A 295 -29.65 -14.08 5.65
C TYR A 295 -30.94 -14.89 5.42
N GLY A 296 -32.09 -14.20 5.40
CA GLY A 296 -33.41 -14.82 5.19
C GLY A 296 -34.08 -15.39 6.44
N THR A 297 -33.48 -15.23 7.64
CA THR A 297 -34.12 -15.61 8.91
C THR A 297 -35.45 -14.85 9.09
N PRO A 298 -36.58 -15.53 9.37
CA PRO A 298 -37.86 -14.87 9.60
C PRO A 298 -37.84 -13.92 10.80
N ILE A 299 -38.35 -12.71 10.61
CA ILE A 299 -38.49 -11.68 11.65
C ILE A 299 -39.95 -11.66 12.10
N ARG A 300 -40.19 -11.83 13.40
CA ARG A 300 -41.54 -11.81 14.02
C ARG A 300 -41.83 -10.42 14.60
N ALA A 301 -43.09 -10.03 14.57
CA ALA A 301 -43.53 -8.84 15.30
C ALA A 301 -43.36 -9.06 16.81
N ALA A 302 -42.76 -8.08 17.47
CA ALA A 302 -42.45 -8.11 18.89
C ALA A 302 -43.70 -7.99 19.77
N ASP A 303 -44.80 -7.45 19.24
CA ASP A 303 -46.11 -7.40 19.87
C ASP A 303 -47.22 -7.31 18.78
N HIS A 304 -48.48 -7.48 19.17
CA HIS A 304 -49.65 -7.26 18.31
C HIS A 304 -49.72 -5.80 17.83
N GLY A 305 -50.14 -5.58 16.59
CA GLY A 305 -50.22 -4.22 16.08
C GLY A 305 -50.59 -4.15 14.60
N VAL A 306 -50.58 -2.94 14.08
CA VAL A 306 -50.87 -2.64 12.67
C VAL A 306 -49.62 -2.12 11.99
N VAL A 307 -49.31 -2.68 10.83
CA VAL A 307 -48.23 -2.19 9.98
C VAL A 307 -48.59 -0.83 9.43
N ILE A 308 -47.77 0.15 9.76
CA ILE A 308 -47.94 1.56 9.39
C ILE A 308 -46.90 2.02 8.37
N PHE A 309 -45.84 1.23 8.19
CA PHE A 309 -44.86 1.40 7.13
C PHE A 309 -44.23 0.06 6.77
N ALA A 310 -44.11 -0.22 5.47
CA ALA A 310 -43.36 -1.36 4.96
C ALA A 310 -42.63 -0.94 3.68
N GLY A 311 -41.31 -0.89 3.73
CA GLY A 311 -40.52 -0.48 2.58
C GLY A 311 -39.10 -0.09 2.94
N TRP A 312 -38.41 0.51 1.98
CA TRP A 312 -37.06 0.99 2.23
C TRP A 312 -37.05 2.24 3.13
N TYR A 313 -36.23 2.23 4.18
CA TYR A 313 -36.17 3.28 5.20
C TYR A 313 -34.75 3.78 5.47
N GLY A 314 -34.25 4.69 4.63
CA GLY A 314 -32.97 5.35 4.88
C GLY A 314 -31.79 4.40 5.13
N GLY A 315 -31.00 4.66 6.18
CA GLY A 315 -29.87 3.81 6.60
C GLY A 315 -30.29 2.42 7.13
N TYR A 316 -31.56 2.22 7.48
CA TYR A 316 -32.05 0.98 8.09
C TYR A 316 -32.35 -0.14 7.12
N GLY A 317 -32.33 0.06 5.80
CA GLY A 317 -32.62 -1.05 4.91
C GLY A 317 -34.06 -1.17 4.45
N ASN A 318 -34.47 -2.37 4.02
CA ASN A 318 -35.89 -2.70 4.03
C ASN A 318 -36.33 -2.78 5.48
N ALA A 319 -37.37 -2.03 5.81
CA ALA A 319 -37.89 -1.93 7.14
C ALA A 319 -39.40 -2.06 7.20
N VAL A 320 -39.89 -2.50 8.35
CA VAL A 320 -41.31 -2.52 8.71
C VAL A 320 -41.45 -1.77 10.02
N ILE A 321 -42.44 -0.88 10.10
CA ILE A 321 -42.82 -0.24 11.35
C ILE A 321 -44.22 -0.72 11.71
N VAL A 322 -44.36 -1.21 12.95
CA VAL A 322 -45.63 -1.68 13.51
C VAL A 322 -46.05 -0.74 14.64
N ASN A 323 -47.27 -0.22 14.56
CA ASN A 323 -47.91 0.52 15.64
C ASN A 323 -48.62 -0.46 16.58
N HIS A 324 -48.29 -0.39 17.86
CA HIS A 324 -48.86 -1.26 18.89
C HIS A 324 -49.91 -0.53 19.75
N GLY A 325 -50.32 0.70 19.38
CA GLY A 325 -51.21 1.52 20.20
C GLY A 325 -50.52 2.11 21.43
N GLY A 326 -51.19 3.06 22.11
CA GLY A 326 -50.67 3.66 23.35
C GLY A 326 -49.37 4.45 23.21
N GLY A 327 -49.01 4.90 22.00
CA GLY A 327 -47.76 5.61 21.72
C GLY A 327 -46.56 4.71 21.42
N TYR A 328 -46.74 3.39 21.42
CA TYR A 328 -45.65 2.44 21.16
C TYR A 328 -45.59 1.99 19.70
N SER A 329 -44.37 1.91 19.18
CA SER A 329 -44.09 1.30 17.87
C SER A 329 -42.77 0.54 17.89
N THR A 330 -42.65 -0.42 16.96
CA THR A 330 -41.40 -1.14 16.72
C THR A 330 -40.97 -0.99 15.27
N LEU A 331 -39.66 -0.85 15.05
CA LEU A 331 -39.04 -0.79 13.74
C LEU A 331 -38.15 -2.02 13.55
N TYR A 332 -38.41 -2.77 12.49
CA TYR A 332 -37.61 -3.90 12.05
C TYR A 332 -36.79 -3.46 10.85
N ALA A 333 -35.46 -3.58 10.92
CA ALA A 333 -34.53 -3.08 9.92
C ALA A 333 -33.76 -4.20 9.22
N HIS A 334 -33.06 -3.86 8.15
CA HIS A 334 -32.11 -4.69 7.39
C HIS A 334 -32.70 -5.97 6.81
N ALA A 335 -34.03 -6.01 6.62
CA ALA A 335 -34.70 -7.18 6.09
C ALA A 335 -34.28 -7.47 4.64
N SER A 336 -34.09 -8.74 4.30
CA SER A 336 -33.85 -9.16 2.92
C SER A 336 -35.11 -9.01 2.06
N GLN A 337 -36.28 -9.33 2.63
CA GLN A 337 -37.61 -9.25 2.03
C GLN A 337 -38.66 -8.91 3.10
N LEU A 338 -39.82 -8.39 2.69
CA LEU A 338 -40.93 -8.03 3.59
C LEU A 338 -42.15 -8.94 3.32
N TYR A 339 -42.69 -9.59 4.35
CA TYR A 339 -43.82 -10.54 4.26
C TYR A 339 -45.10 -10.04 4.94
N VAL A 340 -45.22 -8.74 5.12
CA VAL A 340 -46.39 -8.11 5.75
C VAL A 340 -47.39 -7.66 4.68
N THR A 341 -48.68 -7.81 4.96
CA THR A 341 -49.81 -7.39 4.10
C THR A 341 -50.38 -6.06 4.54
#